data_AF-A0A967WAZ0-F1
#
_entry.id   AF-A0A967WAZ0-F1
#
_cell.length_a   1.000
_cell.length_b   1.000
_cell.length_c   1.000
_cell.angle_alpha   90.00
_cell.angle_beta   90.00
_cell.angle_gamma   90.00
#
_symmetry.space_group_name_H-M   'P 1'
#
loop_
_entity.id
_entity.type
_entity.pdbx_description
1 polymer ?
#
loop_
_entity_poly.entity_id
_entity_poly.type
_entity_poly.pdbx_seq_one_letter_code
_entity_poly.pdbx_strand_id
1 'polypeptide(L)'
;YSGRGYLMGEPTHQVLEAYREAGLAMHKDYDALPDHFSAELEFLSYLIQQEIEAARADDAASAATWRSRQTSFLEKHLLQWGPLFLAKTAAGGRVPFYRLLADFAGMVLQAEEHRAPMTTHI
;
A
#
# COMPACT_ATOMS: atom_id res chain seq x y z
N TYR A 1 -8.89 -9.95 13.65
CA TYR A 1 -9.21 -10.73 12.45
C TYR A 1 -10.11 -11.92 12.79
N SER A 2 -11.39 -11.87 12.41
CA SER A 2 -12.31 -13.03 12.45
C SER A 2 -12.34 -13.69 11.07
N GLY A 3 -12.33 -15.02 11.02
CA GLY A 3 -12.11 -15.82 9.81
C GLY A 3 -13.29 -15.85 8.83
N ARG A 4 -13.59 -14.74 8.16
CA ARG A 4 -14.40 -14.72 6.94
C ARG A 4 -13.70 -13.88 5.87
N GLY A 5 -13.18 -14.54 4.84
CA GLY A 5 -12.68 -13.88 3.64
C GLY A 5 -13.84 -13.28 2.86
N TYR A 6 -14.12 -12.01 3.10
CA TYR A 6 -15.00 -11.23 2.23
C TYR A 6 -14.13 -10.52 1.20
N LEU A 7 -14.26 -10.96 -0.04
CA LEU A 7 -14.02 -10.14 -1.22
C LEU A 7 -15.08 -9.01 -1.19
N MET A 8 -14.69 -7.73 -1.30
CA MET A 8 -15.57 -6.55 -1.18
C MET A 8 -16.12 -6.26 0.23
N GLY A 9 -15.31 -6.45 1.28
CA GLY A 9 -15.68 -6.08 2.66
C GLY A 9 -15.38 -4.61 3.01
N GLU A 10 -15.53 -4.25 4.28
CA GLU A 10 -15.09 -2.95 4.83
C GLU A 10 -13.70 -2.46 4.37
N PRO A 11 -12.67 -3.34 4.21
CA PRO A 11 -11.35 -2.92 3.75
C PRO A 11 -11.38 -2.22 2.39
N THR A 12 -12.24 -2.66 1.47
CA THR A 12 -12.34 -2.11 0.11
C THR A 12 -12.88 -0.67 0.13
N HIS A 13 -13.81 -0.34 1.04
CA HIS A 13 -14.36 1.01 1.15
C HIS A 13 -13.33 2.01 1.71
N GLN A 14 -12.55 1.59 2.72
CA GLN A 14 -11.53 2.44 3.33
C GLN A 14 -10.39 2.74 2.35
N VAL A 15 -10.02 1.78 1.50
CA VAL A 15 -9.03 2.01 0.42
C VAL A 15 -9.54 3.01 -0.62
N LEU A 16 -10.81 2.90 -1.03
CA LEU A 16 -11.42 3.86 -1.95
C LEU A 16 -11.49 5.28 -1.36
N GLU A 17 -11.69 5.41 -0.06
CA GLU A 17 -11.67 6.71 0.63
C GLU A 17 -10.25 7.30 0.60
N ALA A 18 -9.22 6.52 0.93
CA ALA A 18 -7.83 6.94 0.84
C ALA A 18 -7.45 7.41 -0.59
N TYR A 19 -7.95 6.72 -1.63
CA TYR A 19 -7.75 7.14 -3.02
C TYR A 19 -8.37 8.52 -3.28
N ARG A 20 -9.62 8.72 -2.85
CA ARG A 20 -10.33 10.00 -3.03
C ARG A 20 -9.67 11.15 -2.28
N GLU A 21 -9.21 10.93 -1.05
CA GLU A 21 -8.46 11.93 -0.26
C GLU A 21 -7.13 12.33 -0.91
N ALA A 22 -6.55 11.43 -1.69
CA ALA A 22 -5.35 11.67 -2.47
C ALA A 22 -5.63 12.28 -3.87
N GLY A 23 -6.90 12.55 -4.18
CA GLY A 23 -7.34 13.14 -5.45
C GLY A 23 -7.47 12.13 -6.59
N LEU A 24 -7.45 10.83 -6.29
CA LEU A 24 -7.55 9.76 -7.28
C LEU A 24 -8.95 9.15 -7.33
N ALA A 25 -9.25 8.57 -8.49
CA ALA A 25 -10.43 7.74 -8.70
C ALA A 25 -10.04 6.51 -9.51
N MET A 26 -10.66 5.37 -9.20
CA MET A 26 -10.50 4.16 -9.99
C MET A 26 -11.02 4.39 -11.41
N HIS A 27 -10.31 3.86 -12.42
CA HIS A 27 -10.79 3.89 -13.79
C HIS A 27 -12.06 3.03 -13.92
N LYS A 28 -13.04 3.49 -14.70
CA LYS A 28 -14.35 2.81 -14.83
C LYS A 28 -14.27 1.39 -15.39
N ASP A 29 -13.21 1.12 -16.15
CA ASP A 29 -12.95 -0.17 -16.79
C ASP A 29 -11.90 -1.01 -16.05
N TYR A 30 -11.57 -0.67 -14.80
CA TYR A 30 -10.65 -1.46 -13.99
C TYR A 30 -11.42 -2.62 -13.33
N ASP A 31 -11.33 -3.80 -13.91
CA ASP A 31 -12.05 -5.01 -13.47
C ASP A 31 -11.50 -5.64 -12.17
N ALA A 32 -10.33 -5.18 -11.68
CA ALA A 32 -9.74 -5.70 -10.46
C ALA A 32 -10.22 -4.93 -9.22
N LEU A 33 -10.22 -5.62 -8.08
CA LEU A 33 -10.69 -5.05 -6.82
C LEU A 33 -9.77 -3.90 -6.38
N PRO A 34 -10.30 -2.84 -5.77
CA PRO A 34 -9.49 -1.74 -5.24
C PRO A 34 -8.46 -2.19 -4.18
N ASP A 35 -8.72 -3.29 -3.49
CA ASP A 35 -7.83 -3.91 -2.49
C ASP A 35 -6.91 -4.99 -3.10
N HIS A 36 -6.79 -5.06 -4.43
CA HIS A 36 -5.82 -5.95 -5.06
C HIS A 36 -4.40 -5.48 -4.72
N PHE A 37 -3.51 -6.42 -4.42
CA PHE A 37 -2.13 -6.12 -3.98
C PHE A 37 -1.39 -5.18 -4.95
N SER A 38 -1.59 -5.36 -6.26
CA SER A 38 -0.99 -4.47 -7.27
C SER A 38 -1.57 -3.06 -7.26
N ALA A 39 -2.87 -2.90 -7.00
CA ALA A 39 -3.55 -1.60 -6.95
C ALA A 39 -3.09 -0.82 -5.70
N GLU A 40 -2.97 -1.50 -4.56
CA GLU A 40 -2.40 -0.88 -3.35
C GLU A 40 -0.93 -0.48 -3.53
N LEU A 41 -0.12 -1.28 -4.22
CA LEU A 41 1.26 -0.91 -4.57
C LEU A 41 1.33 0.27 -5.53
N GLU A 42 0.46 0.32 -6.53
CA GLU A 42 0.36 1.46 -7.46
C GLU A 42 0.01 2.74 -6.72
N PHE A 43 -0.95 2.67 -5.79
CA PHE A 43 -1.30 3.81 -4.95
C PHE A 43 -0.14 4.26 -4.05
N LEU A 44 0.58 3.33 -3.41
CA LEU A 44 1.76 3.66 -2.64
C LEU A 44 2.82 4.36 -3.51
N SER A 45 3.05 3.86 -4.72
CA SER A 45 3.97 4.50 -5.68
C SER A 45 3.53 5.92 -6.03
N TYR A 46 2.23 6.16 -6.21
CA TYR A 46 1.70 7.50 -6.44
C TYR A 46 2.00 8.44 -5.27
N LEU A 47 1.74 8.01 -4.03
CA LEU A 47 2.00 8.83 -2.84
C LEU A 47 3.49 9.17 -2.68
N ILE A 48 4.39 8.23 -3.00
CA ILE A 48 5.84 8.46 -3.03
C ILE A 48 6.21 9.49 -4.12
N GLN A 49 5.61 9.40 -5.31
CA GLN A 49 5.85 10.37 -6.36
C GLN A 49 5.41 11.79 -5.95
N GLN A 50 4.26 11.93 -5.27
CA GLN A 50 3.80 13.23 -4.79
C GLN A 50 4.76 13.84 -3.75
N GLU A 51 5.32 13.01 -2.84
CA GLU A 51 6.37 13.45 -1.92
C GLU A 51 7.61 13.95 -2.67
N ILE A 52 8.06 13.20 -3.69
CA ILE A 52 9.24 13.56 -4.49
C ILE A 52 9.02 14.89 -5.22
N GLU A 53 7.85 15.10 -5.82
CA GLU A 53 7.55 16.37 -6.52
C GLU A 53 7.48 17.55 -5.55
N ALA A 54 6.88 17.38 -4.36
CA ALA A 54 6.88 18.42 -3.33
C ALA A 54 8.31 18.75 -2.85
N ALA A 55 9.15 17.73 -2.64
CA ALA A 55 10.54 17.92 -2.25
C ALA A 55 11.36 18.63 -3.34
N ARG A 56 11.12 18.33 -4.63
CA ARG A 56 11.76 19.03 -5.76
C ARG A 56 11.37 20.50 -5.85
N ALA A 57 10.19 20.85 -5.35
CA ALA A 57 9.71 22.23 -5.27
C ALA A 57 10.15 22.95 -3.98
N ASP A 58 11.03 22.35 -3.17
CA ASP A 58 11.43 22.84 -1.83
C ASP A 58 10.25 23.04 -0.85
N ASP A 59 9.11 22.38 -1.09
CA ASP A 59 7.95 22.40 -0.19
C ASP A 59 8.04 21.25 0.83
N ALA A 60 8.85 21.46 1.87
CA ALA A 60 9.05 20.48 2.93
C ALA A 60 7.75 20.12 3.69
N ALA A 61 6.80 21.06 3.79
CA ALA A 61 5.54 20.83 4.51
C ALA A 61 4.62 19.88 3.73
N SER A 62 4.51 20.09 2.42
CA SER A 62 3.76 19.18 1.54
C SER A 62 4.44 17.81 1.44
N ALA A 63 5.77 17.75 1.34
CA ALA A 63 6.51 16.49 1.34
C ALA A 63 6.24 15.68 2.63
N ALA A 64 6.27 16.33 3.80
CA ALA A 64 5.93 15.69 5.06
C ALA A 64 4.46 15.19 5.11
N THR A 65 3.53 15.95 4.52
CA THR A 65 2.12 15.56 4.42
C THR A 65 1.94 14.30 3.57
N TRP A 66 2.60 14.23 2.41
CA TRP A 66 2.56 13.04 1.55
C TRP A 66 3.18 11.82 2.23
N ARG A 67 4.30 12.00 2.94
CA ARG A 67 4.91 10.92 3.73
C ARG A 67 3.99 10.41 4.85
N SER A 68 3.27 11.31 5.52
CA SER A 68 2.27 10.90 6.53
C SER A 68 1.13 10.07 5.92
N ARG A 69 0.69 10.42 4.70
CA ARG A 69 -0.31 9.63 3.96
C ARG A 69 0.23 8.25 3.59
N GLN A 70 1.49 8.13 3.15
CA GLN A 70 2.12 6.84 2.89
C GLN A 70 2.13 5.96 4.14
N THR A 71 2.53 6.53 5.29
CA THR A 71 2.57 5.82 6.58
C THR A 71 1.18 5.32 6.97
N SER A 72 0.18 6.20 6.96
CA SER A 72 -1.20 5.81 7.29
C SER A 72 -1.73 4.76 6.32
N PHE A 73 -1.38 4.81 5.04
CA PHE A 73 -1.85 3.83 4.06
C PHE A 73 -1.21 2.45 4.30
N LEU A 74 0.10 2.41 4.52
CA LEU A 74 0.83 1.19 4.86
C LEU A 74 0.27 0.55 6.13
N GLU A 75 0.16 1.31 7.22
CA GLU A 75 -0.30 0.81 8.52
C GLU A 75 -1.74 0.31 8.49
N LYS A 76 -2.66 1.03 7.82
CA LYS A 76 -4.10 0.71 7.84
C LYS A 76 -4.52 -0.28 6.76
N HIS A 77 -3.75 -0.41 5.68
CA HIS A 77 -4.10 -1.25 4.52
C HIS A 77 -3.02 -2.27 4.22
N LEU A 78 -1.96 -1.87 3.50
CA LEU A 78 -1.07 -2.82 2.84
C LEU A 78 -0.33 -3.76 3.81
N LEU A 79 0.04 -3.28 5.01
CA LEU A 79 0.71 -4.10 6.03
C LEU A 79 -0.26 -4.97 6.85
N GLN A 80 -1.56 -4.71 6.81
CA GLN A 80 -2.54 -5.49 7.57
C GLN A 80 -2.68 -6.93 7.07
N TRP A 81 -2.46 -7.15 5.78
CA TRP A 81 -2.64 -8.46 5.15
C TRP A 81 -1.54 -8.80 4.13
N GLY A 82 -0.85 -7.80 3.57
CA GLY A 82 0.20 -7.97 2.55
C GLY A 82 1.33 -8.92 2.98
N PRO A 83 1.92 -8.79 4.18
CA PRO A 83 2.99 -9.69 4.62
C PRO A 83 2.57 -11.17 4.64
N LEU A 84 1.35 -11.46 5.11
CA LEU A 84 0.82 -12.82 5.11
C LEU A 84 0.53 -13.33 3.70
N PHE A 85 0.00 -12.48 2.83
CA PHE A 85 -0.24 -12.80 1.42
C PHE A 85 1.06 -13.16 0.69
N LEU A 86 2.11 -12.36 0.89
CA LEU A 86 3.42 -12.58 0.29
C LEU A 86 4.07 -13.87 0.81
N ALA A 87 4.03 -14.12 2.12
CA ALA A 87 4.54 -15.36 2.71
C ALA A 87 3.85 -16.61 2.13
N LYS A 88 2.53 -16.56 1.96
CA LYS A 88 1.76 -17.65 1.32
C LYS A 88 2.08 -17.81 -0.16
N THR A 89 2.31 -16.71 -0.88
CA THR A 89 2.68 -16.73 -2.30
C THR A 89 4.07 -17.32 -2.50
N ALA A 90 5.05 -16.95 -1.66
CA ALA A 90 6.39 -17.51 -1.66
C ALA A 90 6.39 -19.02 -1.34
N ALA A 91 5.62 -19.45 -0.34
CA ALA A 91 5.54 -20.86 0.05
C ALA A 91 4.75 -21.72 -0.95
N GLY A 92 3.67 -21.20 -1.53
CA GLY A 92 2.74 -21.93 -2.40
C GLY A 92 3.06 -21.86 -3.90
N GLY A 93 3.98 -20.99 -4.31
CA GLY A 93 4.31 -20.75 -5.70
C GLY A 93 4.94 -21.97 -6.38
N ARG A 94 4.21 -22.57 -7.33
CA ARG A 94 4.75 -23.64 -8.20
C ARG A 94 5.75 -23.11 -9.23
N VAL A 95 5.69 -21.81 -9.53
CA VAL A 95 6.56 -21.12 -10.48
C VAL A 95 7.60 -20.31 -9.71
N PRO A 96 8.91 -20.52 -9.93
CA PRO A 96 9.97 -19.81 -9.20
C PRO A 96 9.87 -18.28 -9.27
N PHE A 97 9.42 -17.74 -10.40
CA PHE A 97 9.24 -16.30 -10.61
C PHE A 97 8.35 -15.65 -9.54
N TYR A 98 7.17 -16.21 -9.26
CA TYR A 98 6.24 -15.62 -8.28
C TYR A 98 6.74 -15.72 -6.85
N ARG A 99 7.62 -16.68 -6.53
CA ARG A 99 8.25 -16.77 -5.21
C ARG A 99 9.26 -15.63 -5.02
N LEU A 100 10.15 -15.45 -5.99
CA LEU A 100 11.13 -14.37 -5.96
C LEU A 100 10.47 -12.99 -5.95
N LEU A 101 9.38 -12.84 -6.72
CA LEU A 101 8.59 -11.61 -6.72
C LEU A 101 7.97 -11.34 -5.35
N ALA A 102 7.43 -12.36 -4.68
CA ALA A 102 6.85 -12.21 -3.36
C ALA A 102 7.90 -11.85 -2.30
N ASP A 103 9.07 -12.49 -2.34
CA ASP A 103 10.19 -12.17 -1.45
C ASP A 103 10.67 -10.72 -1.66
N PHE A 104 10.84 -10.31 -2.92
CA PHE A 104 11.24 -8.95 -3.26
C PHE A 104 10.23 -7.91 -2.80
N ALA A 105 8.93 -8.14 -3.07
CA ALA A 105 7.87 -7.26 -2.60
C ALA A 105 7.86 -7.17 -1.08
N GLY A 106 8.13 -8.26 -0.36
CA GLY A 106 8.24 -8.27 1.09
C GLY A 106 9.38 -7.38 1.60
N MET A 107 10.54 -7.42 0.96
CA MET A 107 11.67 -6.54 1.28
C MET A 107 11.34 -5.06 1.06
N VAL A 108 10.61 -4.75 -0.02
CA VAL A 108 10.15 -3.37 -0.30
C VAL A 108 9.20 -2.90 0.79
N LEU A 109 8.20 -3.70 1.18
CA LEU A 109 7.27 -3.32 2.25
C LEU A 109 7.98 -3.07 3.57
N GLN A 110 8.94 -3.91 3.93
CA GLN A 110 9.76 -3.70 5.13
C GLN A 110 10.56 -2.40 5.02
N ALA A 111 11.21 -2.12 3.89
CA ALA A 111 11.98 -0.89 3.72
C ALA A 111 11.10 0.36 3.86
N GLU A 112 9.89 0.34 3.30
CA GLU A 112 8.95 1.46 3.39
C GLU A 112 8.36 1.62 4.80
N GLU A 113 8.08 0.52 5.50
CA GLU A 113 7.68 0.55 6.92
C GLU A 113 8.77 1.19 7.80
N HIS A 114 10.05 0.89 7.56
CA HIS A 114 11.14 1.50 8.33
C HIS A 114 11.40 2.98 7.99
N ARG A 115 10.96 3.44 6.81
CA ARG A 115 11.01 4.85 6.41
C ARG A 115 9.88 5.67 7.02
N ALA A 116 8.77 5.02 7.40
CA ALA A 116 7.71 5.67 8.13
C ALA A 116 8.25 6.15 9.49
N PRO A 117 8.04 7.41 9.89
CA PRO A 117 8.42 7.86 11.22
C PRO A 117 7.70 6.98 12.25
N MET A 118 8.43 6.43 13.23
CA MET A 118 7.82 5.64 14.29
C MET A 118 6.73 6.48 14.97
N THR A 119 5.47 6.10 14.74
CA THR A 119 4.33 6.72 15.39
C THR A 119 4.44 6.39 16.88
N THR A 120 5.05 7.27 17.68
CA THR A 120 4.92 7.26 19.14
C THR A 120 3.44 7.49 19.42
N HIS A 121 2.69 6.41 19.60
CA HIS A 121 1.38 6.46 20.21
C HIS A 121 1.56 7.04 21.62
N ILE A 122 1.09 8.27 21.83
CA ILE A 122 0.80 8.85 23.14
C ILE A 122 -0.63 8.46 23.51
#